data_AF-A0A816ZTA1-F1
#
_entry.id   AF-A0A816ZTA1-F1
#
_cell.length_a   1.000
_cell.length_b   1.000
_cell.length_c   1.000
_cell.angle_alpha   90.00
_cell.angle_beta   90.00
_cell.angle_gamma   90.00
#
_symmetry.space_group_name_H-M   'P 1'
#
loop_
_entity.id
_entity.type
_entity.pdbx_description
1 polymer ?
#
loop_
_entity_poly.entity_id
_entity_poly.type
_entity_poly.pdbx_seq_one_letter_code
_entity_poly.pdbx_strand_id
1 'polypeptide(L)'
;MSNHISDRNESILKRLIFHKSLLNELNMFFEEIASNGKYLQDPQIKSLDNIFRATQRLEKSCLDNQIDPLLTKLFENIAKCICSPSFIEIFIHSTTQENDNVGQRFPLHACTDYIHSHSADQQHKQCLLDIRRSLDRPFSQWLTQQSSSFPLWNHRMAAILRQLCFILTLSIQLNRYINLNKETFDYYCHLIESFVNILYSIIQIENTIHNKLALSLMGTLTSNLYTMTLSIQLEKYIKNK
;
A
#
# COMPACT_ATOMS: atom_id res chain seq x y z
N MET A 1 -19.49 12.05 24.52
CA MET A 1 -20.76 11.75 23.82
C MET A 1 -20.45 10.79 22.69
N SER A 2 -20.78 9.51 22.84
CA SER A 2 -20.70 8.54 21.74
C SER A 2 -21.89 8.78 20.82
N ASN A 3 -21.64 9.19 19.58
CA ASN A 3 -22.67 9.16 18.55
C ASN A 3 -22.91 7.69 18.19
N HIS A 4 -23.86 7.05 18.86
CA HIS A 4 -24.39 5.77 18.43
C HIS A 4 -25.11 5.97 17.09
N ILE A 5 -24.46 5.60 16.00
CA ILE A 5 -25.14 5.33 14.74
C ILE A 5 -26.12 4.20 15.03
N SER A 6 -27.42 4.40 14.79
CA SER A 6 -28.41 3.33 14.95
C SER A 6 -28.21 2.28 13.84
N ASP A 7 -28.40 1.01 14.15
CA ASP A 7 -28.29 -0.10 13.19
C ASP A 7 -29.10 0.13 11.89
N ARG A 8 -30.21 0.88 12.01
CA ARG A 8 -31.04 1.32 10.88
C ARG A 8 -30.30 2.28 9.93
N ASN A 9 -29.54 3.23 10.47
CA ASN A 9 -28.77 4.17 9.66
C ASN A 9 -27.58 3.48 8.99
N GLU A 10 -26.93 2.55 9.69
CA GLU A 10 -25.86 1.72 9.13
C GLU A 10 -26.38 0.84 7.98
N SER A 11 -27.54 0.20 8.15
CA SER A 11 -28.19 -0.60 7.11
C SER A 11 -28.54 0.23 5.86
N ILE A 12 -29.05 1.45 6.03
CA ILE A 12 -29.36 2.34 4.90
C ILE A 12 -28.09 2.78 4.17
N LEU A 13 -27.03 3.15 4.91
CA LEU A 13 -25.75 3.52 4.31
C LEU A 13 -25.13 2.34 3.56
N LYS A 14 -25.14 1.15 4.14
CA LYS A 14 -24.69 -0.09 3.48
C LYS A 14 -25.45 -0.29 2.17
N ARG A 15 -26.77 -0.16 2.17
CA ARG A 15 -27.59 -0.32 0.95
C ARG A 15 -27.27 0.72 -0.14
N LEU A 16 -26.95 1.95 0.25
CA LEU A 16 -26.59 3.01 -0.69
C LEU A 16 -25.17 2.81 -1.25
N ILE A 17 -24.20 2.48 -0.39
CA ILE A 17 -22.79 2.36 -0.77
C ILE A 17 -22.52 1.06 -1.54
N PHE A 18 -23.15 -0.04 -1.14
CA PHE A 18 -23.09 -1.32 -1.88
C PHE A 18 -24.15 -1.41 -2.97
N HIS A 19 -24.76 -0.29 -3.36
CA HIS A 19 -25.63 -0.29 -4.52
C HIS A 19 -24.83 -0.64 -5.78
N LYS A 20 -25.34 -1.59 -6.57
CA LYS A 20 -24.67 -2.13 -7.76
C LYS A 20 -24.17 -1.05 -8.72
N SER A 21 -24.94 0.03 -8.92
CA SER A 21 -24.51 1.13 -9.81
C SER A 21 -23.23 1.80 -9.30
N LEU A 22 -23.15 2.07 -7.99
CA LEU A 22 -22.01 2.74 -7.39
C LEU A 22 -20.75 1.87 -7.42
N LEU A 23 -20.88 0.58 -7.11
CA LEU A 23 -19.77 -0.36 -7.21
C LEU A 23 -19.29 -0.53 -8.66
N ASN A 24 -20.20 -0.53 -9.63
CA ASN A 24 -19.84 -0.56 -11.05
C ASN A 24 -19.10 0.72 -11.49
N GLU A 25 -19.52 1.89 -11.03
CA GLU A 25 -18.83 3.16 -11.31
C GLU A 25 -17.42 3.15 -10.71
N LEU A 26 -17.26 2.73 -9.45
CA LEU A 26 -15.94 2.57 -8.83
C LEU A 26 -15.07 1.59 -9.63
N ASN A 27 -15.64 0.46 -10.05
CA ASN A 27 -14.94 -0.54 -10.85
C ASN A 27 -14.45 0.03 -12.19
N MET A 28 -15.32 0.69 -12.94
CA MET A 28 -14.96 1.33 -14.23
C MET A 28 -13.90 2.41 -14.01
N PHE A 29 -14.04 3.20 -12.95
CA PHE A 29 -13.09 4.25 -12.63
C PHE A 29 -11.68 3.72 -12.39
N PHE A 30 -11.52 2.66 -11.58
CA PHE A 30 -10.20 2.03 -11.37
C PHE A 30 -9.65 1.37 -12.63
N GLU A 31 -10.52 0.75 -13.43
CA GLU A 31 -10.15 0.15 -14.71
C GLU A 31 -9.65 1.20 -15.72
N GLU A 32 -10.29 2.37 -15.78
CA GLU A 32 -9.87 3.48 -16.63
C GLU A 32 -8.56 4.12 -16.14
N ILE A 33 -8.38 4.33 -14.84
CA ILE A 33 -7.07 4.75 -14.30
C ILE A 33 -5.99 3.74 -14.70
N ALA A 34 -6.25 2.45 -14.52
CA ALA A 34 -5.29 1.40 -14.82
C ALA A 34 -4.89 1.35 -16.31
N SER A 35 -5.86 1.61 -17.19
CA SER A 35 -5.68 1.45 -18.64
C SER A 35 -4.99 2.64 -19.30
N ASN A 36 -5.30 3.87 -18.88
CA ASN A 36 -4.82 5.08 -19.55
C ASN A 36 -4.60 6.28 -18.63
N GLY A 37 -4.65 6.10 -17.31
CA GLY A 37 -4.44 7.20 -16.35
C GLY A 37 -5.53 8.27 -16.38
N LYS A 38 -6.70 7.97 -16.95
CA LYS A 38 -7.86 8.88 -16.92
C LYS A 38 -8.18 9.25 -15.48
N TYR A 39 -8.65 10.47 -15.27
CA TYR A 39 -9.00 11.06 -13.97
C TYR A 39 -7.86 11.40 -13.00
N LEU A 40 -6.60 11.04 -13.27
CA LEU A 40 -5.47 11.43 -12.41
C LEU A 40 -5.31 12.96 -12.28
N GLN A 41 -5.84 13.70 -13.25
CA GLN A 41 -5.87 15.17 -13.26
C GLN A 41 -7.27 15.76 -12.99
N ASP A 42 -8.28 14.92 -12.74
CA ASP A 42 -9.66 15.37 -12.54
C ASP A 42 -9.86 15.88 -11.10
N PRO A 43 -10.25 17.15 -10.90
CA PRO A 43 -10.50 17.70 -9.57
C PRO A 43 -11.67 17.01 -8.83
N GLN A 44 -12.58 16.34 -9.54
CA GLN A 44 -13.73 15.63 -8.96
C GLN A 44 -13.35 14.30 -8.30
N ILE A 45 -12.11 13.83 -8.46
CA ILE A 45 -11.61 12.58 -7.86
C ILE A 45 -11.73 12.57 -6.33
N LYS A 46 -11.82 13.73 -5.67
CA LYS A 46 -12.08 13.84 -4.23
C LYS A 46 -13.42 13.24 -3.82
N SER A 47 -14.45 13.39 -4.65
CA SER A 47 -15.77 12.80 -4.39
C SER A 47 -15.70 11.28 -4.45
N LEU A 48 -14.92 10.75 -5.40
CA LEU A 48 -14.67 9.31 -5.55
C LEU A 48 -13.82 8.76 -4.39
N ASP A 49 -12.83 9.50 -3.90
CA ASP A 49 -12.06 9.12 -2.70
C ASP A 49 -12.97 8.95 -1.47
N ASN A 50 -13.90 9.89 -1.26
CA ASN A 50 -14.84 9.81 -0.14
C ASN A 50 -15.75 8.58 -0.24
N ILE A 51 -16.29 8.31 -1.44
CA ILE A 51 -17.14 7.13 -1.70
C ILE A 51 -16.33 5.87 -1.46
N PHE A 52 -15.12 5.78 -2.01
CA PHE A 52 -14.25 4.64 -1.87
C PHE A 52 -13.87 4.34 -0.41
N ARG A 53 -13.50 5.36 0.37
CA ARG A 53 -13.23 5.21 1.81
C ARG A 53 -14.47 4.79 2.60
N ALA A 54 -15.65 5.25 2.20
CA ALA A 54 -16.91 4.79 2.78
C ALA A 54 -17.15 3.31 2.48
N THR A 55 -16.94 2.86 1.24
CA THR A 55 -16.99 1.45 0.84
C THR A 55 -16.05 0.61 1.70
N GLN A 56 -14.78 0.99 1.81
CA GLN A 56 -13.78 0.26 2.61
C GLN A 56 -14.18 0.12 4.09
N ARG A 57 -14.71 1.19 4.70
CA ARG A 57 -15.12 1.17 6.11
C ARG A 57 -16.33 0.28 6.34
N LEU A 58 -17.31 0.35 5.44
CA LEU A 58 -18.53 -0.42 5.55
C LEU A 58 -18.33 -1.90 5.19
N GLU A 59 -17.37 -2.22 4.32
CA GLU A 59 -17.08 -3.60 3.92
C GLU A 59 -16.61 -4.43 5.12
N LYS A 60 -15.73 -3.86 5.94
CA LYS A 60 -15.28 -4.47 7.22
C LYS A 60 -16.43 -4.80 8.18
N SER A 61 -17.55 -4.09 8.06
CA SER A 61 -18.75 -4.30 8.89
C SER A 61 -19.79 -5.23 8.23
N CYS A 62 -19.55 -5.72 7.02
CA CYS A 62 -20.47 -6.53 6.21
C CYS A 62 -20.02 -8.00 6.09
N LEU A 63 -19.15 -8.50 6.97
CA LEU A 63 -18.58 -9.87 6.95
C LEU A 63 -19.60 -11.01 7.19
N ASP A 64 -20.89 -10.78 6.93
CA ASP A 64 -21.92 -11.82 6.91
C ASP A 64 -21.88 -12.58 5.58
N ASN A 65 -20.93 -13.51 5.49
CA ASN A 65 -20.89 -14.78 4.74
C ASN A 65 -21.24 -14.86 3.24
N GLN A 66 -21.53 -13.77 2.53
CA GLN A 66 -21.55 -13.78 1.06
C GLN A 66 -20.79 -12.57 0.51
N ILE A 67 -19.57 -12.84 0.03
CA ILE A 67 -18.76 -11.82 -0.62
C ILE A 67 -19.40 -11.48 -1.97
N ASP A 68 -19.80 -10.23 -2.12
CA ASP A 68 -20.42 -9.70 -3.34
C ASP A 68 -19.39 -9.77 -4.50
N PRO A 69 -19.70 -10.42 -5.63
CA PRO A 69 -18.83 -10.46 -6.80
C PRO A 69 -18.33 -9.08 -7.27
N LEU A 70 -19.10 -8.01 -7.02
CA LEU A 70 -18.71 -6.64 -7.35
C LEU A 70 -17.59 -6.10 -6.45
N LEU A 71 -17.52 -6.54 -5.19
CA LEU A 71 -16.43 -6.21 -4.26
C LEU A 71 -15.16 -6.99 -4.63
N THR A 72 -15.29 -8.26 -5.01
CA THR A 72 -14.17 -9.04 -5.56
C THR A 72 -13.61 -8.35 -6.81
N LYS A 73 -14.47 -7.96 -7.75
CA LYS A 73 -14.07 -7.22 -8.95
C LYS A 73 -13.42 -5.87 -8.62
N LEU A 74 -13.92 -5.18 -7.59
CA LEU A 74 -13.37 -3.92 -7.12
C LEU A 74 -11.93 -4.10 -6.66
N PHE A 75 -11.66 -5.14 -5.85
CA PHE A 75 -10.29 -5.49 -5.44
C PHE A 75 -9.38 -5.75 -6.64
N GLU A 76 -9.84 -6.55 -7.62
CA GLU A 76 -9.06 -6.84 -8.83
C GLU A 76 -8.71 -5.57 -9.63
N ASN A 77 -9.67 -4.65 -9.77
CA ASN A 77 -9.44 -3.40 -10.49
C ASN A 77 -8.52 -2.44 -9.71
N ILE A 78 -8.57 -2.43 -8.39
CA ILE A 78 -7.60 -1.70 -7.54
C ILE A 78 -6.20 -2.29 -7.72
N ALA A 79 -6.08 -3.62 -7.75
CA ALA A 79 -4.81 -4.28 -8.01
C ALA A 79 -4.25 -3.92 -9.39
N LYS A 80 -5.10 -3.96 -10.44
CA LYS A 80 -4.71 -3.49 -11.78
C LYS A 80 -4.27 -2.03 -11.79
N CYS A 81 -4.97 -1.16 -11.06
CA CYS A 81 -4.61 0.25 -10.92
C CYS A 81 -3.20 0.40 -10.32
N ILE A 82 -2.88 -0.34 -9.25
CA ILE A 82 -1.54 -0.29 -8.64
C ILE A 82 -0.45 -0.89 -9.55
N CYS A 83 -0.78 -1.95 -10.29
CA CYS A 83 0.14 -2.54 -11.25
C CYS A 83 0.31 -1.69 -12.53
N SER A 84 -0.48 -0.63 -12.71
CA SER A 84 -0.47 0.16 -13.95
C SER A 84 0.82 0.99 -14.09
N PRO A 85 1.27 1.25 -15.34
CA PRO A 85 2.39 2.16 -15.59
C PRO A 85 2.15 3.55 -15.00
N SER A 86 0.91 4.06 -15.07
CA SER A 86 0.52 5.36 -14.52
C SER A 86 0.73 5.44 -13.02
N PHE A 87 0.35 4.40 -12.27
CA PHE A 87 0.60 4.34 -10.83
C PHE A 87 2.09 4.30 -10.52
N ILE A 88 2.85 3.46 -11.23
CA ILE A 88 4.29 3.31 -11.02
C ILE A 88 5.01 4.64 -11.29
N GLU A 89 4.61 5.36 -12.34
CA GLU A 89 5.15 6.69 -12.65
C GLU A 89 4.85 7.70 -11.53
N ILE A 90 3.59 7.78 -11.07
CA ILE A 90 3.20 8.62 -9.93
C ILE A 90 4.02 8.26 -8.68
N PHE A 91 4.17 6.97 -8.41
CA PHE A 91 4.92 6.47 -7.27
C PHE A 91 6.40 6.90 -7.32
N ILE A 92 7.09 6.72 -8.44
CA ILE A 92 8.50 7.07 -8.58
C ILE A 92 8.73 8.58 -8.38
N HIS A 93 7.80 9.43 -8.84
CA HIS A 93 7.93 10.88 -8.76
C HIS A 93 7.42 11.50 -7.43
N SER A 94 6.81 10.69 -6.55
CA SER A 94 6.15 11.16 -5.33
C SER A 94 7.05 11.88 -4.31
N THR A 95 8.37 11.77 -4.44
CA THR A 95 9.36 12.45 -3.58
C THR A 95 9.68 13.88 -3.99
N THR A 96 9.37 14.25 -5.22
CA THR A 96 9.77 15.53 -5.82
C THR A 96 8.68 16.60 -5.76
N GLN A 97 7.46 16.23 -5.34
CA GLN A 97 6.29 17.10 -5.40
C GLN A 97 5.72 17.35 -4.00
N GLU A 98 5.87 18.58 -3.49
CA GLU A 98 5.17 19.03 -2.29
C GLU A 98 3.64 19.07 -2.50
N ASN A 99 3.21 19.25 -3.76
CA ASN A 99 1.81 19.44 -4.16
C ASN A 99 1.39 18.47 -5.26
N ASP A 100 1.28 17.18 -4.95
CA ASP A 100 0.56 16.26 -5.86
C ASP A 100 -0.87 16.75 -6.10
N ASN A 101 -1.30 16.65 -7.37
CA ASN A 101 -2.71 16.77 -7.70
C ASN A 101 -3.50 15.75 -6.87
N VAL A 102 -4.70 16.14 -6.40
CA VAL A 102 -5.61 15.28 -5.63
C VAL A 102 -5.80 13.92 -6.30
N GLY A 103 -5.78 13.87 -7.63
CA GLY A 103 -5.91 12.62 -8.38
C GLY A 103 -4.69 11.69 -8.39
N GLN A 104 -3.50 12.18 -8.08
CA GLN A 104 -2.29 11.35 -7.88
C GLN A 104 -2.19 10.83 -6.44
N ARG A 105 -2.67 11.60 -5.46
CA ARG A 105 -2.73 11.17 -4.06
C ARG A 105 -3.69 10.01 -3.85
N PHE A 106 -4.79 9.99 -4.60
CA PHE A 106 -5.82 8.98 -4.44
C PHE A 106 -5.28 7.55 -4.67
N PRO A 107 -4.64 7.22 -5.81
CA PRO A 107 -4.06 5.88 -6.01
C PRO A 107 -3.01 5.54 -4.95
N LEU A 108 -2.09 6.46 -4.64
CA LEU A 108 -0.98 6.21 -3.71
C LEU A 108 -1.40 5.92 -2.28
N HIS A 109 -2.53 6.49 -1.81
CA HIS A 109 -2.97 6.33 -0.44
C HIS A 109 -4.17 5.40 -0.31
N ALA A 110 -5.21 5.62 -1.11
CA ALA A 110 -6.46 4.92 -0.95
C ALA A 110 -6.34 3.45 -1.41
N CYS A 111 -5.74 3.20 -2.58
CA CYS A 111 -5.58 1.84 -3.09
C CYS A 111 -4.66 0.98 -2.21
N THR A 112 -3.55 1.56 -1.76
CA THR A 112 -2.56 0.90 -0.91
C THR A 112 -3.09 0.64 0.50
N ASP A 113 -3.86 1.58 1.08
CA ASP A 113 -4.59 1.36 2.34
C ASP A 113 -5.63 0.23 2.20
N TYR A 114 -6.31 0.15 1.06
CA TYR A 114 -7.33 -0.86 0.80
C TYR A 114 -6.74 -2.27 0.72
N ILE A 115 -5.63 -2.44 0.01
CA ILE A 115 -4.91 -3.72 -0.02
C ILE A 115 -4.40 -4.09 1.37
N HIS A 116 -3.81 -3.14 2.09
CA HIS A 116 -3.35 -3.39 3.46
C HIS A 116 -4.50 -3.86 4.36
N SER A 117 -5.73 -3.38 4.18
CA SER A 117 -6.87 -3.84 4.97
C SER A 117 -7.42 -5.22 4.63
N HIS A 118 -7.07 -5.78 3.46
CA HIS A 118 -7.60 -7.04 2.92
C HIS A 118 -6.52 -8.10 2.68
N SER A 119 -5.29 -7.85 3.14
CA SER A 119 -4.12 -8.70 2.90
C SER A 119 -4.17 -10.08 3.56
N ALA A 120 -5.02 -10.27 4.57
CA ALA A 120 -5.23 -11.56 5.22
C ALA A 120 -6.28 -12.42 4.49
N ASP A 121 -6.96 -11.86 3.48
CA ASP A 121 -7.96 -12.59 2.73
C ASP A 121 -7.30 -13.55 1.73
N GLN A 122 -7.59 -14.85 1.87
CA GLN A 122 -7.06 -15.87 0.99
C GLN A 122 -7.57 -15.72 -0.46
N GLN A 123 -8.71 -15.06 -0.65
CA GLN A 123 -9.35 -14.91 -1.97
C GLN A 123 -8.52 -14.08 -2.94
N HIS A 124 -7.77 -13.11 -2.45
CA HIS A 124 -7.04 -12.15 -3.28
C HIS A 124 -5.56 -12.47 -3.46
N LYS A 125 -5.15 -13.70 -3.13
CA LYS A 125 -3.74 -14.13 -3.14
C LYS A 125 -3.02 -13.84 -4.46
N GLN A 126 -3.67 -14.08 -5.61
CA GLN A 126 -3.04 -13.86 -6.91
C GLN A 126 -2.83 -12.37 -7.19
N CYS A 127 -3.83 -11.53 -6.94
CA CYS A 127 -3.72 -10.07 -7.09
C CYS A 127 -2.58 -9.51 -6.23
N LEU A 128 -2.44 -9.99 -4.98
CA LEU A 128 -1.35 -9.59 -4.08
C LEU A 128 0.04 -9.98 -4.63
N LEU A 129 0.16 -11.16 -5.26
CA LEU A 129 1.40 -11.58 -5.91
C LEU A 129 1.72 -10.72 -7.15
N ASP A 130 0.71 -10.35 -7.92
CA ASP A 130 0.88 -9.51 -9.11
C ASP A 130 1.28 -8.08 -8.75
N ILE A 131 0.67 -7.53 -7.70
CA ILE A 131 1.08 -6.25 -7.10
C ILE A 131 2.54 -6.31 -6.66
N ARG A 132 2.93 -7.35 -5.90
CA ARG A 132 4.32 -7.52 -5.46
C ARG A 132 5.28 -7.53 -6.65
N ARG A 133 5.02 -8.38 -7.66
CA ARG A 133 5.88 -8.47 -8.86
C ARG A 133 6.00 -7.14 -9.59
N SER A 134 4.91 -6.38 -9.68
CA SER A 134 4.89 -5.09 -10.36
C SER A 134 5.67 -4.01 -9.58
N LEU A 135 5.76 -4.15 -8.26
CA LEU A 135 6.36 -3.15 -7.37
C LEU A 135 7.77 -3.50 -6.89
N ASP A 136 8.19 -4.77 -6.88
CA ASP A 136 9.51 -5.21 -6.37
C ASP A 136 10.65 -4.34 -6.93
N ARG A 137 10.72 -4.22 -8.26
CA ARG A 137 11.76 -3.45 -8.94
C ARG A 137 11.59 -1.94 -8.76
N PRO A 138 10.44 -1.30 -9.11
CA PRO A 138 10.28 0.14 -8.96
C PRO A 138 10.50 0.61 -7.52
N PHE A 139 9.99 -0.14 -6.54
CA PHE A 139 10.12 0.20 -5.14
C PHE A 139 11.56 0.05 -4.64
N SER A 140 12.23 -1.05 -4.99
CA SER A 140 13.65 -1.25 -4.67
C SER A 140 14.51 -0.12 -5.22
N GLN A 141 14.35 0.21 -6.51
CA GLN A 141 15.10 1.29 -7.16
C GLN A 141 14.82 2.66 -6.53
N TRP A 142 13.54 2.98 -6.34
CA TRP A 142 13.12 4.22 -5.69
C TRP A 142 13.70 4.33 -4.29
N LEU A 143 13.59 3.29 -3.47
CA LEU A 143 14.05 3.33 -2.10
C LEU A 143 15.58 3.50 -2.03
N THR A 144 16.33 2.77 -2.85
CA THR A 144 17.78 2.92 -2.92
C THR A 144 18.19 4.34 -3.30
N GLN A 145 17.54 4.93 -4.31
CA GLN A 145 17.81 6.31 -4.75
C GLN A 145 17.47 7.36 -3.70
N GLN A 146 16.40 7.14 -2.93
CA GLN A 146 15.87 8.11 -1.98
C GLN A 146 16.37 7.89 -0.54
N SER A 147 17.01 6.76 -0.25
CA SER A 147 17.49 6.40 1.09
C SER A 147 18.52 7.39 1.63
N SER A 148 19.36 7.97 0.77
CA SER A 148 20.37 8.96 1.14
C SER A 148 19.78 10.34 1.49
N SER A 149 18.56 10.64 1.02
CA SER A 149 17.83 11.89 1.27
C SER A 149 16.78 11.75 2.38
N PHE A 150 16.86 10.70 3.21
CA PHE A 150 15.90 10.45 4.29
C PHE A 150 15.59 11.66 5.20
N PRO A 151 16.52 12.59 5.52
CA PRO A 151 16.20 13.71 6.41
C PRO A 151 15.13 14.64 5.84
N LEU A 152 14.94 14.62 4.52
CA LEU A 152 13.94 15.42 3.80
C LEU A 152 12.58 14.72 3.69
N TRP A 153 12.48 13.48 4.19
CA TRP A 153 11.23 12.74 4.11
C TRP A 153 10.17 13.36 5.01
N ASN A 154 8.92 13.24 4.58
CA ASN A 154 7.76 13.70 5.32
C ASN A 154 6.88 12.52 5.74
N HIS A 155 5.83 12.79 6.52
CA HIS A 155 4.88 11.76 6.98
C HIS A 155 4.20 11.00 5.82
N ARG A 156 4.07 11.65 4.66
CA ARG A 156 3.49 11.03 3.47
C ARG A 156 4.40 9.93 2.93
N MET A 157 5.70 10.20 2.77
CA MET A 157 6.68 9.19 2.35
C MET A 157 6.72 8.02 3.32
N ALA A 158 6.68 8.28 4.63
CA ALA A 158 6.62 7.23 5.64
C ALA A 158 5.34 6.36 5.53
N ALA A 159 4.18 6.97 5.22
CA ALA A 159 2.94 6.23 5.03
C ALA A 159 3.01 5.32 3.79
N ILE A 160 3.48 5.84 2.66
CA ILE A 160 3.66 5.08 1.41
C ILE A 160 4.65 3.95 1.63
N LEU A 161 5.80 4.23 2.24
CA LEU A 161 6.82 3.23 2.58
C LEU A 161 6.20 2.10 3.41
N ARG A 162 5.46 2.43 4.46
CA ARG A 162 4.83 1.44 5.34
C ARG A 162 3.88 0.51 4.60
N GLN A 163 3.01 1.06 3.75
CA GLN A 163 2.04 0.28 2.98
C GLN A 163 2.74 -0.63 1.96
N LEU A 164 3.72 -0.10 1.23
CA LEU A 164 4.44 -0.85 0.21
C LEU A 164 5.33 -1.94 0.82
N CYS A 165 6.10 -1.62 1.88
CA CYS A 165 6.89 -2.61 2.59
C CYS A 165 6.02 -3.77 3.09
N PHE A 166 4.84 -3.47 3.62
CA PHE A 166 3.90 -4.49 4.05
C PHE A 166 3.46 -5.40 2.89
N ILE A 167 3.05 -4.83 1.75
CA ILE A 167 2.64 -5.60 0.58
C ILE A 167 3.77 -6.51 0.09
N LEU A 168 5.00 -5.98 0.06
CA LEU A 168 6.17 -6.73 -0.40
C LEU A 168 6.51 -7.87 0.55
N THR A 169 6.40 -7.67 1.86
CA THR A 169 6.73 -8.70 2.86
C THR A 169 5.58 -9.67 3.17
N LEU A 170 4.35 -9.36 2.75
CA LEU A 170 3.17 -10.19 2.97
C LEU A 170 3.36 -11.63 2.47
N SER A 171 3.97 -11.79 1.30
CA SER A 171 4.23 -13.10 0.71
C SER A 171 5.13 -13.98 1.59
N ILE A 172 6.08 -13.36 2.31
CA ILE A 172 6.98 -14.02 3.26
C ILE A 172 6.21 -14.38 4.55
N GLN A 173 5.33 -13.48 5.02
CA GLN A 173 4.46 -13.74 6.19
C GLN A 173 3.56 -14.95 5.95
N LEU A 174 2.97 -15.03 4.75
CA LEU A 174 2.04 -16.08 4.35
C LEU A 174 2.75 -17.40 3.98
N ASN A 175 4.04 -17.37 3.61
CA ASN A 175 4.80 -18.56 3.26
C ASN A 175 6.27 -18.45 3.70
N ARG A 176 6.56 -18.92 4.92
CA ARG A 176 7.91 -18.88 5.51
C ARG A 176 8.97 -19.66 4.72
N TYR A 177 8.55 -20.65 3.92
CA TYR A 177 9.45 -21.46 3.09
C TYR A 177 9.49 -21.00 1.63
N ILE A 178 9.13 -19.73 1.37
CA ILE A 178 9.20 -19.19 0.02
C ILE A 178 10.64 -19.24 -0.50
N ASN A 179 10.83 -19.96 -1.61
CA ASN A 179 12.09 -19.95 -2.35
C ASN A 179 12.03 -18.79 -3.35
N LEU A 180 12.84 -17.77 -3.12
CA LEU A 180 12.95 -16.60 -3.96
C LEU A 180 13.83 -16.93 -5.16
N ASN A 181 13.36 -16.57 -6.35
CA ASN A 181 14.23 -16.59 -7.53
C ASN A 181 15.33 -15.53 -7.37
N LYS A 182 16.37 -15.61 -8.21
CA LYS A 182 17.53 -14.71 -8.12
C LYS A 182 17.14 -13.22 -8.17
N GLU A 183 16.28 -12.86 -9.12
CA GLU A 183 15.89 -11.46 -9.33
C GLU A 183 15.13 -10.89 -8.13
N THR A 184 14.12 -11.61 -7.63
CA THR A 184 13.38 -11.22 -6.43
C THR A 184 14.28 -11.16 -5.20
N PHE A 185 15.21 -12.12 -5.06
CA PHE A 185 16.20 -12.10 -3.98
C PHE A 185 17.07 -10.84 -4.04
N ASP A 186 17.59 -10.48 -5.21
CA ASP A 186 18.41 -9.29 -5.41
C ASP A 186 17.63 -8.00 -5.06
N TYR A 187 16.34 -7.91 -5.40
CA TYR A 187 15.49 -6.78 -4.98
C TYR A 187 15.36 -6.69 -3.46
N TYR A 188 15.11 -7.79 -2.75
CA TYR A 188 15.06 -7.79 -1.29
C TYR A 188 16.41 -7.43 -0.67
N CYS A 189 17.53 -7.86 -1.24
CA CYS A 189 18.86 -7.46 -0.77
C CYS A 189 19.03 -5.93 -0.82
N HIS A 190 18.68 -5.28 -1.94
CA HIS A 190 18.73 -3.82 -2.04
C HIS A 190 17.77 -3.13 -1.06
N LEU A 191 16.59 -3.71 -0.81
CA LEU A 191 15.66 -3.19 0.20
C LEU A 191 16.26 -3.27 1.60
N ILE A 192 16.87 -4.40 1.97
CA ILE A 192 17.54 -4.60 3.26
C ILE A 192 18.66 -3.58 3.43
N GLU A 193 19.52 -3.39 2.42
CA GLU A 193 20.59 -2.39 2.47
C GLU A 193 20.04 -0.98 2.65
N SER A 194 18.98 -0.63 1.92
CA SER A 194 18.34 0.68 2.03
C SER A 194 17.72 0.89 3.41
N PHE A 195 17.06 -0.13 3.98
CA PHE A 195 16.51 -0.07 5.34
C PHE A 195 17.60 0.10 6.39
N VAL A 196 18.69 -0.66 6.29
CA VAL A 196 19.84 -0.56 7.20
C VAL A 196 20.45 0.85 7.13
N ASN A 197 20.63 1.40 5.92
CA ASN A 197 21.14 2.76 5.73
C ASN A 197 20.25 3.82 6.39
N ILE A 198 18.93 3.72 6.21
CA ILE A 198 17.96 4.64 6.83
C ILE A 198 17.98 4.49 8.36
N LEU A 199 18.09 3.26 8.89
CA LEU A 199 18.17 3.02 10.33
C LEU A 199 19.45 3.62 10.95
N TYR A 200 20.61 3.43 10.32
CA TYR A 200 21.86 4.07 10.75
C TYR A 200 21.73 5.59 10.78
N SER A 201 21.16 6.13 9.71
CA SER A 201 20.84 7.54 9.55
C SER A 201 19.92 8.08 10.65
N ILE A 202 18.89 7.33 11.05
CA ILE A 202 17.99 7.68 12.17
C ILE A 202 18.74 7.71 13.51
N ILE A 203 19.65 6.77 13.74
CA ILE A 203 20.44 6.71 14.99
C ILE A 203 21.35 7.93 15.14
N GLN A 204 21.79 8.53 14.02
CA GLN A 204 22.63 9.73 14.01
C GLN A 204 21.86 11.03 14.24
N ILE A 205 20.52 11.03 14.23
CA ILE A 205 19.73 12.22 14.54
C ILE A 205 19.87 12.58 16.03
N GLU A 206 20.19 13.85 16.33
CA GLU A 206 20.09 14.38 17.68
C GLU A 206 18.60 14.47 18.11
N ASN A 207 18.29 14.07 19.35
CA ASN A 207 16.91 14.06 19.88
C ASN A 207 15.90 13.18 19.11
N THR A 208 16.31 11.99 18.64
CA THR A 208 15.42 11.00 17.98
C THR A 208 14.14 10.69 18.76
N ILE A 209 14.18 10.69 20.10
CA ILE A 209 13.02 10.45 20.98
C ILE A 209 11.89 11.46 20.74
N HIS A 210 12.21 12.68 20.29
CA HIS A 210 11.21 13.72 19.98
C HIS A 210 10.84 13.78 18.50
N ASN A 211 11.53 13.03 17.63
CA ASN A 211 11.23 12.97 16.21
C ASN A 211 10.22 11.85 15.89
N LYS A 212 8.93 12.19 15.85
CA LYS A 212 7.83 11.26 15.57
C LYS A 212 7.98 10.53 14.23
N LEU A 213 8.53 11.19 13.21
CA LEU A 213 8.75 10.58 11.90
C LEU A 213 9.82 9.48 12.00
N ALA A 214 10.95 9.79 12.64
CA ALA A 214 12.04 8.85 12.83
C ALA A 214 11.58 7.60 13.61
N LEU A 215 10.80 7.79 14.68
CA LEU A 215 10.22 6.68 15.45
C LEU A 215 9.26 5.82 14.60
N SER A 216 8.37 6.45 13.82
CA SER A 216 7.45 5.74 12.94
C SER A 216 8.17 4.94 11.84
N LEU A 217 9.23 5.52 11.27
CA LEU A 217 10.06 4.85 10.27
C LEU A 217 10.81 3.68 10.89
N MET A 218 11.42 3.87 12.05
CA MET A 218 12.13 2.82 12.77
C MET A 218 11.23 1.60 13.04
N GLY A 219 10.00 1.83 13.54
CA GLY A 219 9.02 0.76 13.74
C GLY A 219 8.62 0.05 12.44
N THR A 220 8.46 0.80 11.35
CA THR A 220 8.15 0.24 10.03
C THR A 220 9.30 -0.62 9.50
N LEU A 221 10.53 -0.09 9.50
CA LEU A 221 11.71 -0.75 8.95
C LEU A 221 12.08 -2.00 9.75
N THR A 222 12.14 -1.90 11.07
CA THR A 222 12.49 -3.03 11.94
C THR A 222 11.49 -4.19 11.82
N SER A 223 10.18 -3.90 11.79
CA SER A 223 9.15 -4.93 11.63
C SER A 223 9.24 -5.64 10.26
N ASN A 224 9.55 -4.90 9.20
CA ASN A 224 9.71 -5.48 7.86
C ASN A 224 11.02 -6.28 7.73
N LEU A 225 12.13 -5.80 8.31
CA LEU A 225 13.38 -6.57 8.39
C LEU A 225 13.16 -7.88 9.16
N TYR A 226 12.48 -7.84 10.30
CA TYR A 226 12.11 -9.05 11.04
C TYR A 226 11.22 -9.97 10.21
N THR A 227 10.28 -9.43 9.43
CA THR A 227 9.47 -10.27 8.54
C THR A 227 10.32 -10.95 7.48
N MET A 228 11.31 -10.25 6.91
CA MET A 228 12.22 -10.81 5.91
C MET A 228 13.08 -11.94 6.48
N THR A 229 13.45 -11.93 7.76
CA THR A 229 14.19 -13.05 8.38
C THR A 229 13.38 -14.34 8.47
N LEU A 230 12.08 -14.32 8.20
CA LEU A 230 11.28 -15.55 8.11
C LEU A 230 11.59 -16.36 6.84
N SER A 231 12.20 -15.77 5.81
CA SER A 231 12.73 -16.49 4.65
C SER A 231 14.18 -16.91 4.93
N ILE A 232 14.50 -18.20 4.80
CA ILE A 232 15.85 -18.75 5.06
C ILE A 232 16.93 -18.05 4.20
N GLN A 233 16.62 -17.71 2.94
CA GLN A 233 17.57 -17.03 2.05
C GLN A 233 17.88 -15.62 2.56
N LEU A 234 16.85 -14.85 2.92
CA LEU A 234 17.00 -13.48 3.40
C LEU A 234 17.56 -13.42 4.82
N GLU A 235 17.22 -14.38 5.69
CA GLU A 235 17.77 -14.50 7.04
C GLU A 235 19.30 -14.61 7.00
N LYS A 236 19.83 -15.49 6.14
CA LYS A 236 21.29 -15.64 5.95
C LYS A 236 21.94 -14.35 5.48
N TYR A 237 21.28 -13.61 4.60
CA TYR A 237 21.78 -12.34 4.11
C TYR A 237 21.78 -11.26 5.20
N ILE A 238 20.69 -11.11 5.95
CA ILE A 238 20.54 -10.13 7.04
C ILE A 238 21.57 -10.37 8.15
N LYS A 239 21.85 -11.63 8.50
CA LYS A 239 22.86 -11.98 9.52
C LYS A 239 24.28 -11.50 9.18
N ASN A 240 24.56 -11.18 7.93
CA ASN A 240 25.86 -10.69 7.47
C ASN A 240 25.91 -9.15 7.31
N LYS A 241 24.84 -8.44 7.68
CA LYS A 241 24.74 -6.98 7.66
C LYS A 241 24.78 -6.43 9.08
#